data_AF-A0A4W4HBF6-F1
#
_entry.id   AF-A0A4W4HBF6-F1
#
_cell.length_a   1.000
_cell.length_b   1.000
_cell.length_c   1.000
_cell.angle_alpha   90.00
_cell.angle_beta   90.00
_cell.angle_gamma   90.00
#
_symmetry.space_group_name_H-M   'P 1'
#
loop_
_entity.id
_entity.type
_entity.pdbx_description
1 polymer ?
#
loop_
_entity_poly.entity_id
_entity_poly.type
_entity_poly.pdbx_seq_one_letter_code
_entity_poly.pdbx_strand_id
1 'polypeptide(L)'
;FKNFIVIAGLKYPTSALMKTKLINGVSSSPSMSLDFLVTENALQVQPDIEPECKDIRPNEPDQQTKHMAYLWCKEFLHGAWKSIDEDDFQITVIRGGLSNSLFLCALPEEAGVGDEPRNVLLRLYGAILQGAEAMVLESVMFAILAERQLGPKLYGIFPQGRLEQYIPILSDVLDANYKIIILSLQTLPILIPSISAEIAEKIARFHQMRMPFNKEPKWLFGTMKKYMSQVQRLTFTRETHLRKFTCLMSHNLPQEMESLRCLLESTPSPVVFCHNDLQEGNILLLSGHDDTDKQKLMLIDFEYSSYNYRGFDIGNFFCEWMYDYNCDTSPFFKASTNNYPTKDEQMYFIKTYLSESDSGLENLSDEDQQKLREDMLVEINRFALASHFFWGLWSMIQAKISTIEFGYLDYAMARFSAYFELKKKLGV
;
A
#
# COMPACT_ATOMS: atom_id res chain seq x y z
N PHE A 1 -24.44 -16.89 -37.12
CA PHE A 1 -24.62 -18.20 -36.46
C PHE A 1 -24.66 -17.99 -34.96
N LYS A 2 -25.85 -18.10 -34.36
CA LYS A 2 -26.09 -18.07 -32.91
C LYS A 2 -26.03 -19.50 -32.39
N ASN A 3 -25.16 -19.81 -31.44
CA ASN A 3 -25.20 -21.03 -30.60
C ASN A 3 -24.97 -20.54 -29.16
N PHE A 4 -26.00 -20.37 -28.32
CA PHE A 4 -26.69 -21.39 -27.52
C PHE A 4 -25.73 -22.39 -26.86
N ILE A 5 -25.38 -22.11 -25.60
CA ILE A 5 -24.92 -23.12 -24.64
C ILE A 5 -26.11 -23.45 -23.75
N VAL A 6 -26.47 -24.74 -23.78
CA VAL A 6 -27.54 -25.39 -23.03
C VAL A 6 -27.08 -25.60 -21.58
N ILE A 7 -27.81 -25.05 -20.61
CA ILE A 7 -27.65 -25.40 -19.20
C ILE A 7 -28.72 -26.45 -18.87
N ALA A 8 -28.26 -27.67 -18.58
CA ALA A 8 -29.11 -28.78 -18.17
C ALA A 8 -29.74 -28.51 -16.80
N GLY A 9 -31.07 -28.54 -16.75
CA GLY A 9 -31.85 -28.37 -15.53
C GLY A 9 -31.86 -29.64 -14.68
N LEU A 10 -31.39 -29.53 -13.44
CA LEU A 10 -31.68 -30.48 -12.37
C LEU A 10 -32.95 -30.03 -11.63
N LYS A 11 -33.99 -30.87 -11.70
CA LYS A 11 -35.26 -30.72 -10.98
C LYS A 11 -35.06 -31.06 -9.49
N TYR A 12 -35.46 -30.16 -8.60
CA TYR A 12 -35.74 -30.48 -7.19
C TYR A 12 -37.27 -30.49 -6.96
N PRO A 13 -37.81 -31.45 -6.19
CA PRO A 13 -39.22 -31.47 -5.85
C PRO A 13 -39.54 -30.52 -4.69
N THR A 14 -40.63 -29.78 -4.87
CA THR A 14 -41.35 -28.97 -3.89
C THR A 14 -41.94 -29.82 -2.76
N SER A 15 -41.72 -29.42 -1.50
CA SER A 15 -42.76 -29.05 -0.52
C SER A 15 -42.30 -29.23 0.94
N ALA A 16 -42.21 -28.13 1.69
CA ALA A 16 -42.58 -28.07 3.11
C ALA A 16 -42.70 -26.59 3.51
N LEU A 17 -43.94 -26.12 3.66
CA LEU A 17 -44.26 -24.83 4.25
C LEU A 17 -43.99 -24.89 5.76
N MET A 18 -43.14 -24.00 6.27
CA MET A 18 -43.28 -23.48 7.63
C MET A 18 -43.27 -21.96 7.58
N LYS A 19 -44.40 -21.38 8.01
CA LYS A 19 -44.62 -19.95 8.16
C LYS A 19 -43.80 -19.43 9.33
N THR A 20 -42.94 -18.45 9.09
CA THR A 20 -42.46 -17.56 10.15
C THR A 20 -42.47 -16.12 9.65
N LYS A 21 -43.04 -15.25 10.49
CA LYS A 21 -43.43 -13.85 10.28
C LYS A 21 -42.33 -12.99 9.64
N LEU A 22 -42.70 -12.24 8.60
CA LEU A 22 -41.97 -11.04 8.17
C LEU A 22 -42.06 -9.99 9.29
N ILE A 23 -40.91 -9.66 9.87
CA ILE A 23 -40.72 -8.43 10.63
C ILE A 23 -39.96 -7.48 9.69
N ASN A 24 -40.60 -6.37 9.33
CA ASN A 24 -39.96 -5.24 8.67
C ASN A 24 -38.85 -4.70 9.58
N GLY A 25 -37.61 -5.03 9.25
CA GLY A 25 -36.42 -4.40 9.80
C GLY A 25 -35.61 -3.84 8.64
N VAL A 26 -35.54 -2.51 8.54
CA VAL A 26 -34.58 -1.82 7.67
C VAL A 26 -33.20 -2.15 8.21
N SER A 27 -32.56 -3.21 7.71
CA SER A 27 -31.17 -3.50 8.03
C SER A 27 -30.29 -2.66 7.10
N SER A 28 -29.71 -1.60 7.65
CA SER A 28 -28.55 -0.94 7.07
C SER A 28 -27.41 -1.96 6.95
N SER A 29 -27.19 -2.46 5.73
CA SER A 29 -26.04 -3.32 5.43
C SER A 29 -24.73 -2.54 5.65
N PRO A 30 -23.75 -3.10 6.38
CA PRO A 30 -22.42 -2.47 6.49
C PRO A 30 -21.77 -2.43 5.10
N SER A 31 -21.18 -1.29 4.73
CA SER A 31 -20.49 -1.13 3.46
C SER A 31 -19.19 -1.94 3.43
N MET A 32 -19.01 -2.78 2.41
CA MET A 32 -17.83 -3.62 2.21
C MET A 32 -16.65 -2.82 1.62
N SER A 33 -15.96 -2.06 2.46
CA SER A 33 -14.68 -1.41 2.14
C SER A 33 -13.54 -2.05 2.93
N LEU A 34 -12.31 -1.96 2.40
CA LEU A 34 -11.06 -2.43 3.02
C LEU A 34 -10.67 -1.55 4.25
N ASP A 35 -11.64 -1.23 5.11
CA ASP A 35 -11.56 -0.19 6.15
C ASP A 35 -11.11 -0.74 7.52
N PHE A 36 -10.43 -1.89 7.56
CA PHE A 36 -10.20 -2.65 8.79
C PHE A 36 -8.77 -2.65 9.33
N LEU A 37 -7.87 -1.81 8.80
CA LEU A 37 -6.50 -1.70 9.29
C LEU A 37 -6.38 -1.19 10.75
N VAL A 38 -7.48 -0.80 11.41
CA VAL A 38 -7.53 -0.66 12.87
C VAL A 38 -8.91 -1.09 13.38
N THR A 39 -9.00 -2.26 14.00
CA THR A 39 -10.24 -2.78 14.61
C THR A 39 -10.75 -1.87 15.74
N GLU A 40 -12.08 -1.70 15.82
CA GLU A 40 -12.78 -0.88 16.84
C GLU A 40 -12.68 -1.40 18.29
N ASN A 41 -12.04 -2.55 18.54
CA ASN A 41 -12.04 -3.17 19.85
C ASN A 41 -10.65 -3.22 20.48
N ALA A 42 -10.53 -2.49 21.60
CA ALA A 42 -9.43 -2.43 22.54
C ALA A 42 -8.07 -2.05 21.94
N LEU A 43 -7.72 -0.76 22.00
CA LEU A 43 -6.33 -0.32 22.06
C LEU A 43 -5.63 -1.12 23.16
N GLN A 44 -4.88 -2.17 22.81
CA GLN A 44 -3.95 -2.79 23.75
C GLN A 44 -2.82 -1.79 23.96
N VAL A 45 -3.00 -0.94 24.96
CA VAL A 45 -2.04 0.09 25.35
C VAL A 45 -0.75 -0.58 25.81
N GLN A 46 0.34 -0.38 25.09
CA GLN A 46 1.65 -0.72 25.61
C GLN A 46 2.06 0.31 26.68
N PRO A 47 2.64 -0.13 27.80
CA PRO A 47 3.30 0.76 28.74
C PRO A 47 4.49 1.43 28.04
N ASP A 48 4.73 2.71 28.32
CA ASP A 48 5.86 3.47 27.77
C ASP A 48 7.19 2.95 28.39
N ILE A 49 7.70 1.79 27.93
CA ILE A 49 8.96 1.19 28.40
C ILE A 49 10.06 1.48 27.37
N GLU A 50 11.28 1.80 27.83
CA GLU A 50 12.47 1.86 26.97
C GLU A 50 12.71 0.50 26.30
N PRO A 51 13.13 0.45 25.03
CA PRO A 51 13.78 -0.75 24.55
C PRO A 51 15.11 -0.86 25.32
N GLU A 52 15.14 -1.69 26.36
CA GLU A 52 16.41 -2.30 26.78
C GLU A 52 17.04 -2.87 25.51
N CYS A 53 18.27 -2.46 25.20
CA CYS A 53 19.08 -3.01 24.12
C CYS A 53 19.04 -4.54 24.21
N LYS A 54 18.19 -5.17 23.40
CA LYS A 54 18.03 -6.62 23.36
C LYS A 54 17.95 -7.09 21.92
N ASP A 55 19.05 -7.76 21.60
CA ASP A 55 19.18 -8.93 20.74
C ASP A 55 19.04 -8.71 19.23
N ILE A 56 20.19 -8.89 18.59
CA ILE A 56 20.35 -9.27 17.18
C ILE A 56 19.30 -10.34 16.87
N ARG A 57 18.20 -9.96 16.21
CA ARG A 57 17.19 -10.94 15.78
C ARG A 57 17.88 -11.96 14.89
N PRO A 58 17.71 -13.27 15.14
CA PRO A 58 18.40 -14.30 14.38
C PRO A 58 18.10 -14.17 12.89
N ASN A 59 19.11 -14.39 12.04
CA ASN A 59 18.96 -14.40 10.58
C ASN A 59 18.15 -15.61 10.08
N GLU A 60 17.88 -16.57 10.97
CA GLU A 60 17.10 -17.77 10.72
C GLU A 60 15.79 -17.74 11.51
N PRO A 61 14.67 -18.21 10.92
CA PRO A 61 13.42 -18.37 11.64
C PRO A 61 13.54 -19.43 12.75
N ASP A 62 12.64 -19.37 13.73
CA ASP A 62 12.53 -20.46 14.71
C ASP A 62 12.12 -21.78 14.04
N GLN A 63 12.42 -22.90 14.72
CA GLN A 63 12.22 -24.24 14.17
C GLN A 63 10.75 -24.54 13.84
N GLN A 64 9.79 -23.98 14.61
CA GLN A 64 8.37 -24.17 14.34
C GLN A 64 7.96 -23.43 13.06
N THR A 65 8.44 -22.19 12.88
CA THR A 65 8.22 -21.43 11.64
C THR A 65 8.84 -22.13 10.43
N LYS A 66 10.07 -22.66 10.54
CA LYS A 66 10.70 -23.46 9.47
C LYS A 66 9.85 -24.68 9.10
N HIS A 67 9.42 -25.46 10.10
CA HIS A 67 8.61 -26.65 9.88
C HIS A 67 7.28 -26.34 9.17
N MET A 68 6.57 -25.31 9.63
CA MET A 68 5.31 -24.88 9.02
C MET A 68 5.52 -24.38 7.58
N ALA A 69 6.57 -23.59 7.33
CA ALA A 69 6.92 -23.12 5.99
C ALA A 69 7.20 -24.28 5.03
N TYR A 70 7.94 -25.30 5.48
CA TYR A 70 8.16 -26.54 4.74
C TYR A 70 6.84 -27.24 4.39
N LEU A 71 5.95 -27.43 5.37
CA LEU A 71 4.65 -28.07 5.14
C LEU A 71 3.79 -27.30 4.12
N TRP A 72 3.70 -25.97 4.25
CA TRP A 72 2.95 -25.15 3.29
C TRP A 72 3.56 -25.21 1.89
N CYS A 73 4.88 -25.09 1.74
CA CYS A 73 5.52 -25.20 0.43
C CYS A 73 5.25 -26.58 -0.19
N LYS A 74 5.40 -27.65 0.59
CA LYS A 74 5.14 -29.03 0.14
C LYS A 74 3.67 -29.29 -0.18
N GLU A 75 2.73 -28.65 0.49
CA GLU A 75 1.29 -28.80 0.23
C GLU A 75 0.85 -28.06 -1.03
N PHE A 76 1.24 -26.79 -1.19
CA PHE A 76 0.70 -25.90 -2.21
C PHE A 76 1.52 -25.89 -3.51
N LEU A 77 2.82 -26.18 -3.47
CA LEU A 77 3.68 -26.22 -4.66
C LEU A 77 3.78 -27.65 -5.23
N HIS A 78 4.01 -27.75 -6.53
CA HIS A 78 4.19 -29.02 -7.24
C HIS A 78 5.67 -29.30 -7.54
N GLY A 79 5.94 -30.40 -8.27
CA GLY A 79 7.28 -30.75 -8.71
C GLY A 79 8.21 -31.12 -7.55
N ALA A 80 9.45 -30.64 -7.59
CA ALA A 80 10.48 -30.95 -6.60
C ALA A 80 10.08 -30.61 -5.15
N TRP A 81 9.19 -29.65 -4.93
CA TRP A 81 8.64 -29.31 -3.60
C TRP A 81 7.85 -30.46 -2.95
N LYS A 82 7.29 -31.40 -3.73
CA LYS A 82 6.58 -32.57 -3.19
C LYS A 82 7.54 -33.62 -2.64
N SER A 83 8.76 -33.67 -3.13
CA SER A 83 9.76 -34.70 -2.79
C SER A 83 10.89 -34.20 -1.89
N ILE A 84 11.02 -32.89 -1.68
CA ILE A 84 12.06 -32.34 -0.79
C ILE A 84 11.90 -32.84 0.64
N ASP A 85 13.03 -33.15 1.27
CA ASP A 85 13.16 -33.46 2.69
C ASP A 85 13.33 -32.16 3.50
N GLU A 86 12.85 -32.15 4.73
CA GLU A 86 12.84 -30.93 5.56
C GLU A 86 14.26 -30.41 5.88
N ASP A 87 15.25 -31.31 5.94
CA ASP A 87 16.65 -30.95 6.17
C ASP A 87 17.25 -30.17 4.98
N ASP A 88 16.78 -30.46 3.76
CA ASP A 88 17.19 -29.80 2.53
C ASP A 88 16.40 -28.52 2.25
N PHE A 89 15.28 -28.29 2.96
CA PHE A 89 14.47 -27.08 2.82
C PHE A 89 15.20 -25.86 3.38
N GLN A 90 15.43 -24.88 2.51
CA GLN A 90 16.11 -23.64 2.84
C GLN A 90 15.08 -22.53 3.11
N ILE A 91 15.26 -21.82 4.21
CA ILE A 91 14.44 -20.66 4.57
C ILE A 91 15.31 -19.53 5.11
N THR A 92 15.04 -18.31 4.66
CA THR A 92 15.76 -17.10 5.10
C THR A 92 14.78 -16.00 5.42
N VAL A 93 15.01 -15.28 6.51
CA VAL A 93 14.17 -14.13 6.87
C VAL A 93 14.44 -12.97 5.91
N ILE A 94 13.40 -12.48 5.23
CA ILE A 94 13.47 -11.26 4.43
C ILE A 94 13.10 -10.07 5.33
N ARG A 95 14.00 -9.09 5.39
CA ARG A 95 13.74 -7.81 6.07
C ARG A 95 13.05 -6.87 5.09
N GLY A 96 11.83 -6.42 5.39
CA GLY A 96 11.13 -5.52 4.45
C GLY A 96 9.67 -5.18 4.74
N GLY A 97 9.14 -5.39 5.94
CA GLY A 97 7.76 -5.04 6.25
C GLY A 97 7.56 -4.65 7.71
N LEU A 98 6.81 -3.57 7.92
CA LEU A 98 6.42 -3.11 9.26
C LEU A 98 5.27 -3.98 9.84
N SER A 99 4.43 -4.55 8.98
CA SER A 99 3.18 -5.23 9.37
C SER A 99 3.21 -6.76 9.24
N ASN A 100 4.13 -7.33 8.45
CA ASN A 100 4.13 -8.74 8.02
C ASN A 100 5.51 -9.39 8.18
N SER A 101 5.54 -10.70 8.47
CA SER A 101 6.79 -11.48 8.46
C SER A 101 7.00 -12.14 7.10
N LEU A 102 8.18 -11.91 6.51
CA LEU A 102 8.54 -12.35 5.16
C LEU A 102 9.68 -13.36 5.21
N PHE A 103 9.55 -14.43 4.45
CA PHE A 103 10.58 -15.47 4.34
C PHE A 103 10.80 -15.86 2.89
N LEU A 104 12.05 -16.01 2.49
CA LEU A 104 12.43 -16.67 1.25
C LEU A 104 12.48 -18.17 1.51
N CYS A 105 11.68 -18.95 0.79
CA CYS A 105 11.77 -20.41 0.81
C CYS A 105 12.38 -20.88 -0.52
N ALA A 106 13.38 -21.75 -0.46
CA ALA A 106 14.13 -22.21 -1.63
C ALA A 106 14.35 -23.73 -1.65
N LEU A 107 14.32 -24.29 -2.85
CA LEU A 107 14.85 -25.63 -3.12
C LEU A 107 16.39 -25.59 -3.23
N PRO A 108 17.11 -26.67 -2.87
CA PRO A 108 18.56 -26.78 -3.06
C PRO A 108 18.96 -26.51 -4.52
N GLU A 109 20.10 -25.85 -4.75
CA GLU A 109 20.58 -25.53 -6.11
C GLU A 109 20.67 -26.75 -7.03
N GLU A 110 21.09 -27.89 -6.47
CA GLU A 110 21.25 -29.17 -7.16
C GLU A 110 19.93 -29.84 -7.56
N ALA A 111 18.79 -29.38 -7.02
CA ALA A 111 17.48 -29.97 -7.33
C ALA A 111 17.10 -29.72 -8.79
N GLY A 112 16.72 -30.79 -9.50
CA GLY A 112 16.10 -30.69 -10.82
C GLY A 112 14.69 -30.13 -10.70
N VAL A 113 14.47 -28.94 -11.28
CA VAL A 113 13.17 -28.26 -11.29
C VAL A 113 12.53 -28.33 -12.67
N GLY A 114 11.22 -28.57 -12.69
CA GLY A 114 10.38 -28.46 -13.88
C GLY A 114 9.92 -27.02 -14.14
N ASP A 115 8.61 -26.82 -14.26
CA ASP A 115 7.98 -25.51 -14.38
C ASP A 115 7.65 -24.86 -13.02
N GLU A 116 7.87 -25.58 -11.91
CA GLU A 116 7.74 -25.02 -10.57
C GLU A 116 8.80 -23.95 -10.26
N PRO A 117 8.48 -22.96 -9.40
CA PRO A 117 9.46 -21.99 -8.95
C PRO A 117 10.52 -22.65 -8.06
N ARG A 118 11.80 -22.32 -8.26
CA ARG A 118 12.87 -22.71 -7.33
C ARG A 118 12.78 -21.98 -5.98
N ASN A 119 12.33 -20.72 -6.03
CA ASN A 119 12.24 -19.82 -4.90
C ASN A 119 10.82 -19.25 -4.79
N VAL A 120 10.28 -19.18 -3.59
CA VAL A 120 8.98 -18.56 -3.30
C VAL A 120 9.09 -17.62 -2.10
N LEU A 121 8.27 -16.58 -2.10
CA LEU A 121 8.13 -15.67 -0.96
C LEU A 121 6.97 -16.15 -0.09
N LEU A 122 7.27 -16.51 1.15
CA LEU A 122 6.27 -16.77 2.18
C LEU A 122 5.98 -15.47 2.93
N ARG A 123 4.73 -15.03 2.90
CA ARG A 123 4.23 -13.91 3.71
C ARG A 123 3.28 -14.43 4.76
N LEU A 124 3.63 -14.20 6.03
CA LEU A 124 2.75 -14.49 7.17
C LEU A 124 2.10 -13.20 7.66
N TYR A 125 0.77 -13.25 7.81
CA TYR A 125 0.00 -12.12 8.31
C TYR A 125 0.37 -11.82 9.77
N GLY A 126 0.73 -10.57 10.05
CA GLY A 126 0.97 -10.10 11.41
C GLY A 126 -0.33 -9.96 12.22
N ALA A 127 -0.19 -9.55 13.48
CA ALA A 127 -1.31 -9.36 14.41
C ALA A 127 -2.32 -8.26 14.00
N ILE A 128 -2.08 -7.55 12.90
CA ILE A 128 -2.87 -6.40 12.43
C ILE A 128 -4.01 -6.84 11.49
N LEU A 129 -3.85 -7.93 10.74
CA LEU A 129 -4.89 -8.51 9.88
C LEU A 129 -5.86 -9.37 10.71
N GLN A 130 -6.65 -8.72 11.56
CA GLN A 130 -7.68 -9.39 12.35
C GLN A 130 -9.06 -9.24 11.69
N GLY A 131 -9.47 -10.26 10.93
CA GLY A 131 -10.83 -10.36 10.44
C GLY A 131 -10.96 -11.21 9.18
N ALA A 132 -11.89 -12.16 9.17
CA ALA A 132 -12.16 -13.02 8.02
C ALA A 132 -12.50 -12.21 6.76
N GLU A 133 -13.20 -11.09 6.90
CA GLU A 133 -13.57 -10.23 5.77
C GLU A 133 -12.36 -9.52 5.13
N ALA A 134 -11.44 -8.98 5.94
CA ALA A 134 -10.24 -8.32 5.43
C ALA A 134 -9.34 -9.30 4.67
N MET A 135 -9.15 -10.51 5.23
CA MET A 135 -8.39 -11.58 4.56
C MET A 135 -9.03 -11.99 3.22
N VAL A 136 -10.36 -12.08 3.15
CA VAL A 136 -11.06 -12.41 1.89
C VAL A 136 -10.83 -11.32 0.85
N LEU A 137 -10.98 -10.04 1.22
CA LEU A 137 -10.83 -8.94 0.27
C LEU A 137 -9.38 -8.81 -0.23
N GLU A 138 -8.40 -8.93 0.67
CA GLU A 138 -6.98 -8.93 0.31
C GLU A 138 -6.62 -10.11 -0.59
N SER A 139 -7.12 -11.31 -0.27
CA SER A 139 -6.91 -12.51 -1.09
C SER A 139 -7.49 -12.35 -2.50
N VAL A 140 -8.70 -11.80 -2.62
CA VAL A 140 -9.33 -11.51 -3.91
C VAL A 140 -8.54 -10.45 -4.68
N MET A 141 -8.06 -9.41 -3.99
CA MET A 141 -7.25 -8.36 -4.60
C MET A 141 -5.96 -8.93 -5.18
N PHE A 142 -5.20 -9.65 -4.35
CA PHE A 142 -3.91 -10.22 -4.72
C PHE A 142 -4.06 -11.20 -5.89
N ALA A 143 -5.06 -12.08 -5.84
CA ALA A 143 -5.33 -13.03 -6.92
C ALA A 143 -5.62 -12.31 -8.26
N ILE A 144 -6.44 -11.25 -8.26
CA ILE A 144 -6.74 -10.49 -9.49
C ILE A 144 -5.48 -9.81 -10.03
N LEU A 145 -4.63 -9.27 -9.15
CA LEU A 145 -3.38 -8.60 -9.54
C LEU A 145 -2.38 -9.59 -10.15
N ALA A 146 -2.26 -10.77 -9.55
CA ALA A 146 -1.44 -11.87 -10.05
C ALA A 146 -1.90 -12.31 -11.46
N GLU A 147 -3.21 -12.54 -11.64
CA GLU A 147 -3.79 -12.96 -12.92
C GLU A 147 -3.63 -11.90 -14.02
N ARG A 148 -3.59 -10.62 -13.65
CA ARG A 148 -3.37 -9.50 -14.57
C ARG A 148 -1.90 -9.13 -14.79
N GLN A 149 -0.97 -9.86 -14.18
CA GLN A 149 0.48 -9.58 -14.24
C GLN A 149 0.83 -8.17 -13.76
N LEU A 150 0.06 -7.64 -12.80
CA LEU A 150 0.27 -6.34 -12.17
C LEU A 150 0.90 -6.45 -10.77
N GLY A 151 1.13 -7.68 -10.30
CA GLY A 151 1.84 -7.99 -9.07
C GLY A 151 2.46 -9.39 -9.15
N PRO A 152 3.10 -9.85 -8.06
CA PRO A 152 3.70 -11.18 -8.01
C PRO A 152 2.68 -12.29 -8.27
N LYS A 153 3.09 -13.39 -8.91
CA LYS A 153 2.21 -14.57 -9.03
C LYS A 153 1.82 -15.08 -7.65
N LEU A 154 0.61 -15.60 -7.54
CA LEU A 154 0.11 -16.24 -6.33
C LEU A 154 0.21 -17.76 -6.46
N TYR A 155 0.94 -18.41 -5.55
CA TYR A 155 1.09 -19.86 -5.55
C TYR A 155 0.22 -20.58 -4.52
N GLY A 156 -0.12 -19.92 -3.40
CA GLY A 156 -0.97 -20.52 -2.38
C GLY A 156 -1.51 -19.50 -1.39
N ILE A 157 -2.71 -19.76 -0.86
CA ILE A 157 -3.35 -18.97 0.20
C ILE A 157 -3.79 -19.93 1.31
N PHE A 158 -3.52 -19.54 2.56
CA PHE A 158 -3.94 -20.25 3.76
C PHE A 158 -4.24 -19.25 4.89
N PRO A 159 -4.93 -19.67 5.98
CA PRO A 159 -5.37 -18.73 7.02
C PRO A 159 -4.24 -17.90 7.66
N GLN A 160 -3.01 -18.42 7.71
CA GLN A 160 -1.86 -17.77 8.31
C GLN A 160 -1.10 -16.84 7.34
N GLY A 161 -1.34 -16.95 6.03
CA GLY A 161 -0.50 -16.27 5.05
C GLY A 161 -0.70 -16.72 3.61
N ARG A 162 0.31 -16.44 2.78
CA ARG A 162 0.32 -16.80 1.36
C ARG A 162 1.73 -17.09 0.85
N LEU A 163 1.78 -17.85 -0.24
CA LEU A 163 2.98 -18.09 -1.04
C LEU A 163 2.88 -17.28 -2.33
N GLU A 164 3.89 -16.44 -2.57
CA GLU A 164 3.97 -15.52 -3.68
C GLU A 164 5.20 -15.82 -4.53
N GLN A 165 5.22 -15.31 -5.76
CA GLN A 165 6.43 -15.25 -6.56
C GLN A 165 7.49 -14.42 -5.83
N TYR A 166 8.65 -15.05 -5.58
CA TYR A 166 9.82 -14.28 -5.21
C TYR A 166 10.32 -13.51 -6.42
N ILE A 167 10.37 -12.19 -6.30
CA ILE A 167 10.94 -11.30 -7.31
C ILE A 167 12.38 -11.03 -6.88
N PRO A 168 13.40 -11.48 -7.65
CA PRO A 168 14.79 -11.22 -7.32
C PRO A 168 15.07 -9.71 -7.41
N ILE A 169 15.16 -9.10 -6.25
CA ILE A 169 15.75 -7.77 -6.06
C ILE A 169 17.27 -8.02 -6.07
N LEU A 170 18.05 -7.35 -6.91
CA LEU A 170 19.51 -7.55 -6.99
C LEU A 170 20.17 -7.02 -5.69
N SER A 171 20.06 -7.76 -4.60
CA SER A 171 20.85 -7.52 -3.39
C SER A 171 22.27 -8.05 -3.54
N ASP A 172 22.48 -8.99 -4.48
CA ASP A 172 23.69 -9.83 -4.52
C ASP A 172 24.75 -9.35 -5.51
N VAL A 173 24.51 -8.22 -6.19
CA VAL A 173 25.58 -7.46 -6.85
C VAL A 173 25.93 -6.29 -5.92
N LEU A 174 26.99 -6.50 -5.15
CA LEU A 174 27.75 -5.46 -4.46
C LEU A 174 27.93 -4.22 -5.35
N ASP A 175 27.95 -3.07 -4.68
CA ASP A 175 28.20 -1.71 -5.17
C ASP A 175 27.01 -0.89 -5.68
N ALA A 176 26.57 0.00 -4.77
CA ALA A 176 26.13 1.39 -5.01
C ALA A 176 24.93 1.68 -5.92
N ASN A 177 24.46 0.73 -6.71
CA ASN A 177 23.44 0.94 -7.74
C ASN A 177 22.05 0.40 -7.34
N TYR A 178 21.93 -0.40 -6.28
CA TYR A 178 20.62 -0.75 -5.71
C TYR A 178 20.05 0.32 -4.77
N LYS A 179 20.90 1.28 -4.41
CA LYS A 179 20.50 2.56 -3.85
C LYS A 179 19.72 3.43 -4.86
N ILE A 180 19.47 3.00 -6.09
CA ILE A 180 18.98 3.89 -7.16
C ILE A 180 17.52 4.30 -7.03
N ILE A 181 16.60 3.61 -6.37
CA ILE A 181 15.27 4.25 -6.15
C ILE A 181 15.38 5.31 -5.04
N ILE A 182 16.10 4.99 -3.97
CA ILE A 182 16.35 5.87 -2.81
C ILE A 182 17.23 7.08 -3.18
N LEU A 183 18.11 6.95 -4.19
CA LEU A 183 18.98 8.01 -4.70
C LEU A 183 18.45 8.67 -5.98
N SER A 184 17.52 8.06 -6.74
CA SER A 184 17.09 8.60 -8.05
C SER A 184 16.30 9.89 -7.91
N LEU A 185 15.44 10.02 -6.89
CA LEU A 185 14.70 11.28 -6.70
C LEU A 185 15.60 12.46 -6.29
N GLN A 186 16.87 12.23 -5.93
CA GLN A 186 17.78 13.28 -5.45
C GLN A 186 19.14 13.39 -6.17
N THR A 187 19.61 12.36 -6.91
CA THR A 187 21.03 12.31 -7.33
C THR A 187 21.31 11.92 -8.78
N LEU A 188 20.31 11.58 -9.59
CA LEU A 188 20.52 11.24 -11.01
C LEU A 188 19.57 12.02 -11.95
N PRO A 189 19.91 13.27 -12.32
CA PRO A 189 19.09 14.14 -13.18
C PRO A 189 18.65 13.52 -14.52
N ILE A 190 19.34 12.48 -14.98
CA ILE A 190 19.13 11.84 -16.28
C ILE A 190 18.15 10.64 -16.18
N LEU A 191 18.02 9.99 -15.01
CA LEU A 191 17.13 8.83 -14.81
C LEU A 191 15.72 9.20 -14.29
N ILE A 192 15.56 10.39 -13.71
CA ILE A 192 14.28 10.86 -13.12
C ILE A 192 13.13 10.89 -14.14
N PRO A 193 13.29 11.40 -15.38
CA PRO A 193 12.16 11.51 -16.31
C PRO A 193 11.65 10.16 -16.83
N SER A 194 12.52 9.17 -17.05
CA SER A 194 12.08 7.85 -17.53
C SER A 194 11.40 7.04 -16.43
N ILE A 195 11.95 7.05 -15.21
CA ILE A 195 11.36 6.39 -14.04
C ILE A 195 10.02 7.04 -13.69
N SER A 196 9.96 8.38 -13.60
CA SER A 196 8.72 9.11 -13.30
C SER A 196 7.64 8.84 -14.35
N ALA A 197 8.01 8.78 -15.63
CA ALA A 197 7.08 8.40 -16.70
C ALA A 197 6.56 6.97 -16.53
N GLU A 198 7.45 6.00 -16.27
CA GLU A 198 7.02 4.62 -16.09
C GLU A 198 6.10 4.46 -14.87
N ILE A 199 6.39 5.15 -13.75
CA ILE A 199 5.51 5.16 -12.57
C ILE A 199 4.13 5.76 -12.95
N ALA A 200 4.10 6.86 -13.69
CA ALA A 200 2.86 7.47 -14.16
C ALA A 200 2.02 6.51 -15.02
N GLU A 201 2.66 5.76 -15.93
CA GLU A 201 2.00 4.73 -16.74
C GLU A 201 1.45 3.58 -15.88
N LYS A 202 2.23 3.10 -14.91
CA LYS A 202 1.80 2.01 -14.00
C LYS A 202 0.61 2.44 -13.14
N ILE A 203 0.63 3.66 -12.60
CA ILE A 203 -0.48 4.23 -11.82
C ILE A 203 -1.72 4.40 -12.71
N ALA A 204 -1.57 4.89 -13.94
CA ALA A 204 -2.69 5.00 -14.90
C ALA A 204 -3.36 3.65 -15.18
N ARG A 205 -2.56 2.60 -15.43
CA ARG A 205 -3.08 1.23 -15.61
C ARG A 205 -3.74 0.69 -14.35
N PHE A 206 -3.17 0.95 -13.18
CA PHE A 206 -3.74 0.55 -11.89
C PHE A 206 -5.12 1.21 -11.65
N HIS A 207 -5.23 2.51 -11.93
CA HIS A 207 -6.47 3.28 -11.81
C HIS A 207 -7.60 2.79 -12.75
N GLN A 208 -7.27 2.21 -13.91
CA GLN A 208 -8.25 1.64 -14.84
C GLN A 208 -8.79 0.27 -14.40
N MET A 209 -8.25 -0.32 -13.33
CA MET A 209 -8.67 -1.66 -12.91
C MET A 209 -10.10 -1.72 -12.40
N ARG A 210 -10.88 -2.62 -13.00
CA ARG A 210 -12.21 -2.98 -12.50
C ARG A 210 -12.07 -4.07 -11.43
N MET A 211 -12.00 -3.63 -10.18
CA MET A 211 -11.95 -4.50 -9.00
C MET A 211 -13.33 -4.70 -8.37
N PRO A 212 -13.67 -5.88 -7.82
CA PRO A 212 -14.99 -6.21 -7.27
C PRO A 212 -15.21 -5.67 -5.83
N PHE A 213 -14.75 -4.45 -5.55
CA PHE A 213 -14.89 -3.79 -4.25
C PHE A 213 -15.93 -2.67 -4.28
N ASN A 214 -16.26 -2.10 -3.11
CA ASN A 214 -17.10 -0.91 -3.02
C ASN A 214 -16.50 0.25 -3.84
N LYS A 215 -17.34 0.91 -4.64
CA LYS A 215 -16.97 1.99 -5.57
C LYS A 215 -17.11 3.38 -4.96
N GLU A 216 -17.78 3.50 -3.83
CA GLU A 216 -17.96 4.77 -3.13
C GLU A 216 -16.63 5.17 -2.46
N PRO A 217 -16.12 6.40 -2.66
CA PRO A 217 -14.83 6.86 -2.14
C PRO A 217 -14.91 7.22 -0.64
N LYS A 218 -15.40 6.29 0.18
CA LYS A 218 -15.59 6.45 1.63
C LYS A 218 -14.31 6.22 2.41
N TRP A 219 -13.34 5.54 1.81
CA TRP A 219 -12.10 5.10 2.47
C TRP A 219 -11.33 6.28 3.09
N LEU A 220 -11.09 7.36 2.34
CA LEU A 220 -10.25 8.48 2.79
C LEU A 220 -10.81 9.17 4.04
N PHE A 221 -11.99 9.79 3.94
CA PHE A 221 -12.58 10.51 5.07
C PHE A 221 -13.18 9.57 6.12
N GLY A 222 -13.60 8.36 5.75
CA GLY A 222 -14.02 7.33 6.70
C GLY A 222 -12.88 6.95 7.63
N THR A 223 -11.71 6.69 7.06
CA THR A 223 -10.50 6.34 7.83
C THR A 223 -9.97 7.52 8.63
N MET A 224 -9.89 8.74 8.05
CA MET A 224 -9.47 9.92 8.83
C MET A 224 -10.40 10.21 10.00
N LYS A 225 -11.72 10.03 9.87
CA LYS A 225 -12.67 10.17 11.00
C LYS A 225 -12.41 9.14 12.10
N LYS A 226 -12.16 7.87 11.72
CA LYS A 226 -11.79 6.82 12.66
C LYS A 226 -10.48 7.16 13.39
N TYR A 227 -9.46 7.56 12.64
CA TYR A 227 -8.16 7.94 13.21
C TYR A 227 -8.28 9.14 14.13
N MET A 228 -9.01 10.20 13.73
CA MET A 228 -9.26 11.36 14.57
C MET A 228 -9.91 10.98 15.91
N SER A 229 -10.92 10.09 15.88
CA SER A 229 -11.59 9.61 17.10
C SER A 229 -10.61 8.87 18.03
N GLN A 230 -9.66 8.12 17.48
CA GLN A 230 -8.61 7.46 18.26
C GLN A 230 -7.59 8.47 18.80
N VAL A 231 -7.12 9.39 17.96
CA VAL A 231 -6.17 10.47 18.32
C VAL A 231 -6.70 11.29 19.50
N GLN A 232 -7.98 11.63 19.51
CA GLN A 232 -8.61 12.38 20.60
C GLN A 232 -8.62 11.64 21.95
N ARG A 233 -8.43 10.32 21.95
CA ARG A 233 -8.37 9.48 23.15
C ARG A 233 -6.94 9.12 23.57
N LEU A 234 -5.93 9.50 22.78
CA LEU A 234 -4.54 9.18 23.07
C LEU A 234 -4.05 9.92 24.32
N THR A 235 -3.25 9.20 25.12
CA THR A 235 -2.51 9.75 26.24
C THR A 235 -1.07 9.26 26.20
N PHE A 236 -0.14 10.14 26.55
CA PHE A 236 1.29 9.86 26.59
C PHE A 236 1.84 10.17 27.98
N THR A 237 2.73 9.32 28.51
CA THR A 237 3.34 9.55 29.82
C THR A 237 4.75 10.15 29.71
N ARG A 238 5.46 9.86 28.61
CA ARG A 238 6.77 10.46 28.31
C ARG A 238 6.64 11.94 28.01
N GLU A 239 7.42 12.77 28.70
CA GLU A 239 7.36 14.23 28.58
C GLU A 239 7.61 14.72 27.14
N THR A 240 8.58 14.14 26.43
CA THR A 240 8.88 14.49 25.04
C THR A 240 7.69 14.20 24.12
N HIS A 241 7.03 13.06 24.29
CA HIS A 241 5.85 12.68 23.51
C HIS A 241 4.66 13.59 23.85
N LEU A 242 4.45 13.88 25.13
CA LEU A 242 3.40 14.78 25.58
C LEU A 242 3.54 16.19 24.99
N ARG A 243 4.77 16.74 24.95
CA ARG A 243 5.06 18.05 24.34
C ARG A 243 4.74 18.05 22.85
N LYS A 244 5.21 17.04 22.10
CA LYS A 244 4.94 16.90 20.65
C LYS A 244 3.45 16.74 20.36
N PHE A 245 2.77 15.86 21.09
CA PHE A 245 1.33 15.64 20.96
C PHE A 245 0.51 16.90 21.29
N THR A 246 0.88 17.62 22.35
CA THR A 246 0.22 18.88 22.71
C THR A 246 0.40 19.94 21.62
N CYS A 247 1.60 20.03 21.03
CA CYS A 247 1.86 20.91 19.89
C CYS A 247 0.98 20.56 18.69
N LEU A 248 0.90 19.27 18.31
CA LEU A 248 0.03 18.81 17.22
C LEU A 248 -1.45 19.16 17.47
N MET A 249 -1.95 18.89 18.68
CA MET A 249 -3.35 19.14 19.04
C MET A 249 -3.68 20.64 19.16
N SER A 250 -2.68 21.51 19.37
CA SER A 250 -2.88 22.96 19.44
C SER A 250 -3.40 23.57 18.13
N HIS A 251 -3.24 22.86 17.00
CA HIS A 251 -3.75 23.26 15.70
C HIS A 251 -5.26 23.02 15.48
N ASN A 252 -5.97 22.50 16.48
CA ASN A 252 -7.39 22.12 16.36
C ASN A 252 -7.66 21.22 15.15
N LEU A 253 -6.96 20.07 15.12
CA LEU A 253 -7.04 19.11 14.03
C LEU A 253 -8.49 18.71 13.62
N PRO A 254 -9.48 18.58 14.53
CA PRO A 254 -10.87 18.35 14.12
C PRO A 254 -11.43 19.44 13.19
N GLN A 255 -11.16 20.72 13.48
CA GLN A 255 -11.60 21.83 12.63
C GLN A 255 -10.82 21.90 11.32
N GLU A 256 -9.52 21.60 11.35
CA GLU A 256 -8.71 21.53 10.13
C GLU A 256 -9.15 20.40 9.20
N MET A 257 -9.48 19.22 9.75
CA MET A 257 -10.01 18.09 8.97
C MET A 257 -11.33 18.46 8.26
N GLU A 258 -12.20 19.23 8.93
CA GLU A 258 -13.45 19.70 8.34
C GLU A 258 -13.22 20.76 7.25
N SER A 259 -12.25 21.65 7.45
CA SER A 259 -11.84 22.64 6.45
C SER A 259 -11.27 21.95 5.20
N LEU A 260 -10.43 20.94 5.41
CA LEU A 260 -9.91 20.07 4.34
C LEU A 260 -11.05 19.33 3.61
N ARG A 261 -12.04 18.79 4.35
CA ARG A 261 -13.23 18.16 3.75
C ARG A 261 -13.95 19.09 2.80
N CYS A 262 -14.27 20.30 3.25
CA CYS A 262 -14.95 21.31 2.42
C CYS A 262 -14.14 21.68 1.17
N LEU A 263 -12.81 21.82 1.30
CA LEU A 263 -11.92 22.09 0.17
C LEU A 263 -11.98 20.96 -0.88
N LEU A 264 -11.88 19.70 -0.45
CA LEU A 264 -11.85 18.57 -1.37
C LEU A 264 -13.22 18.26 -1.99
N GLU A 265 -14.32 18.55 -1.29
CA GLU A 265 -15.66 18.48 -1.88
C GLU A 265 -15.86 19.49 -3.02
N SER A 266 -15.17 20.63 -2.96
CA SER A 266 -15.12 21.62 -4.04
C SER A 266 -14.04 21.34 -5.09
N THR A 267 -13.36 20.19 -5.02
CA THR A 267 -12.27 19.80 -5.91
C THR A 267 -12.64 18.49 -6.63
N PRO A 268 -13.18 18.56 -7.86
CA PRO A 268 -13.53 17.36 -8.60
C PRO A 268 -12.31 16.46 -8.79
N SER A 269 -12.45 15.18 -8.43
CA SER A 269 -11.47 14.14 -8.71
C SER A 269 -12.22 12.86 -9.09
N PRO A 270 -11.88 12.21 -10.21
CA PRO A 270 -12.44 10.91 -10.56
C PRO A 270 -12.21 9.88 -9.44
N VAL A 271 -13.20 9.01 -9.24
CA VAL A 271 -13.07 7.86 -8.34
C VAL A 271 -12.55 6.69 -9.15
N VAL A 272 -11.37 6.18 -8.77
CA VAL A 272 -10.63 5.12 -9.44
C VAL A 272 -10.14 4.12 -8.40
N PHE A 273 -9.63 2.96 -8.83
CA PHE A 273 -9.00 2.03 -7.90
C PHE A 273 -7.57 2.49 -7.61
N CYS A 274 -7.35 3.04 -6.42
CA CYS A 274 -6.09 3.63 -5.98
C CYS A 274 -5.27 2.64 -5.15
N HIS A 275 -3.96 2.77 -5.21
CA HIS A 275 -3.02 2.06 -4.35
C HIS A 275 -3.00 2.62 -2.93
N ASN A 276 -3.13 3.95 -2.81
CA ASN A 276 -3.15 4.76 -1.59
C ASN A 276 -1.84 4.84 -0.79
N ASP A 277 -0.79 4.10 -1.17
CA ASP A 277 0.49 4.05 -0.46
C ASP A 277 1.69 3.85 -1.41
N LEU A 278 1.75 4.69 -2.45
CA LEU A 278 2.84 4.64 -3.44
C LEU A 278 4.10 5.33 -2.93
N GLN A 279 4.73 4.75 -1.91
CA GLN A 279 6.08 5.10 -1.47
C GLN A 279 7.15 4.28 -2.21
N GLU A 280 8.42 4.66 -2.08
CA GLU A 280 9.52 4.02 -2.78
C GLU A 280 9.71 2.55 -2.41
N GLY A 281 9.39 2.15 -1.17
CA GLY A 281 9.43 0.76 -0.74
C GLY A 281 8.44 -0.14 -1.49
N ASN A 282 7.42 0.45 -2.10
CA ASN A 282 6.34 -0.25 -2.81
C ASN A 282 6.52 -0.23 -4.33
N ILE A 283 7.68 0.21 -4.83
CA ILE A 283 8.02 0.26 -6.25
C ILE A 283 9.33 -0.53 -6.47
N LEU A 284 9.23 -1.72 -7.05
CA LEU A 284 10.39 -2.57 -7.30
C LEU A 284 11.00 -2.30 -8.68
N LEU A 285 12.33 -2.22 -8.75
CA LEU A 285 13.08 -2.30 -10.00
C LEU A 285 13.43 -3.77 -10.30
N LEU A 286 12.87 -4.28 -11.39
CA LEU A 286 13.05 -5.65 -11.87
C LEU A 286 14.44 -5.84 -12.48
N SER A 287 15.10 -6.94 -12.13
CA SER A 287 16.40 -7.33 -12.66
C SER A 287 16.30 -7.88 -14.09
N GLY A 288 17.38 -7.75 -14.89
CA GLY A 288 17.48 -8.35 -16.22
C GLY A 288 16.87 -7.56 -17.38
N HIS A 289 16.50 -6.30 -17.15
CA HIS A 289 16.01 -5.38 -18.18
C HIS A 289 17.10 -4.38 -18.60
N ASP A 290 17.33 -4.25 -19.91
CA ASP A 290 18.28 -3.28 -20.47
C ASP A 290 17.75 -1.85 -20.30
N ASP A 291 18.64 -0.85 -20.38
CA ASP A 291 18.28 0.57 -20.22
C ASP A 291 17.16 1.07 -21.16
N THR A 292 16.87 0.36 -22.24
CA THR A 292 15.81 0.67 -23.22
C THR A 292 14.43 0.09 -22.90
N ASP A 293 14.31 -0.79 -21.90
CA ASP A 293 13.02 -1.43 -21.60
C ASP A 293 12.05 -0.49 -20.88
N LYS A 294 10.79 -0.48 -21.33
CA LYS A 294 9.69 0.35 -20.77
C LYS A 294 8.92 -0.34 -19.63
N GLN A 295 9.41 -1.47 -19.12
CA GLN A 295 8.72 -2.28 -18.10
C GLN A 295 9.70 -2.80 -17.04
N LYS A 296 10.37 -1.86 -16.37
CA LYS A 296 11.35 -2.19 -15.33
C LYS A 296 10.78 -2.08 -13.93
N LEU A 297 9.63 -1.45 -13.76
CA LEU A 297 9.04 -1.20 -12.46
C LEU A 297 7.85 -2.11 -12.21
N MET A 298 7.69 -2.52 -10.95
CA MET A 298 6.50 -3.21 -10.47
C MET A 298 6.00 -2.57 -9.19
N LEU A 299 4.71 -2.23 -9.15
CA LEU A 299 4.04 -1.80 -7.93
C LEU A 299 3.76 -3.04 -7.07
N ILE A 300 3.93 -2.92 -5.76
CA ILE A 300 3.69 -4.00 -4.79
C ILE A 300 3.03 -3.45 -3.53
N ASP A 301 2.63 -4.35 -2.62
CA ASP A 301 2.07 -4.01 -1.30
C ASP A 301 0.77 -3.18 -1.34
N PHE A 302 -0.29 -3.86 -1.79
CA PHE A 302 -1.59 -3.25 -2.06
C PHE A 302 -2.52 -3.18 -0.82
N GLU A 303 -1.98 -3.26 0.39
CA GLU A 303 -2.77 -3.41 1.63
C GLU A 303 -3.71 -2.23 1.91
N TYR A 304 -3.37 -1.02 1.45
CA TYR A 304 -4.21 0.16 1.56
C TYR A 304 -5.13 0.38 0.35
N SER A 305 -5.08 -0.47 -0.67
CA SER A 305 -5.76 -0.23 -1.95
C SER A 305 -7.29 -0.23 -1.81
N SER A 306 -7.93 0.74 -2.45
CA SER A 306 -9.40 0.91 -2.41
C SER A 306 -9.87 1.79 -3.56
N TYR A 307 -11.19 1.83 -3.82
CA TYR A 307 -11.71 2.92 -4.66
C TYR A 307 -11.62 4.23 -3.89
N ASN A 308 -10.85 5.16 -4.43
CA ASN A 308 -10.58 6.46 -3.84
C ASN A 308 -10.42 7.52 -4.94
N TYR A 309 -10.17 8.76 -4.54
CA TYR A 309 -9.95 9.88 -5.45
C TYR A 309 -8.58 9.76 -6.13
N ARG A 310 -8.54 9.82 -7.46
CA ARG A 310 -7.30 9.89 -8.25
C ARG A 310 -6.31 10.92 -7.71
N GLY A 311 -6.80 12.12 -7.35
CA GLY A 311 -5.98 13.18 -6.79
C GLY A 311 -5.24 12.77 -5.52
N PHE A 312 -5.83 11.89 -4.68
CA PHE A 312 -5.18 11.39 -3.47
C PHE A 312 -3.98 10.52 -3.80
N ASP A 313 -4.12 9.55 -4.71
CA ASP A 313 -3.05 8.58 -4.98
C ASP A 313 -1.82 9.26 -5.58
N ILE A 314 -2.04 10.16 -6.56
CA ILE A 314 -0.95 10.91 -7.19
C ILE A 314 -0.40 11.98 -6.25
N GLY A 315 -1.26 12.67 -5.49
CA GLY A 315 -0.84 13.65 -4.50
C GLY A 315 0.00 13.01 -3.38
N ASN A 316 -0.38 11.81 -2.96
CA ASN A 316 0.38 11.00 -2.02
C ASN A 316 1.76 10.64 -2.58
N PHE A 317 1.82 10.13 -3.81
CA PHE A 317 3.09 9.82 -4.48
C PHE A 317 4.02 11.04 -4.53
N PHE A 318 3.51 12.23 -4.86
CA PHE A 318 4.31 13.47 -4.84
C PHE A 318 4.76 13.86 -3.42
N CYS A 319 3.94 13.60 -2.40
CA CYS A 319 4.34 13.82 -1.02
C CYS A 319 5.55 12.95 -0.64
N GLU A 320 5.62 11.70 -1.10
CA GLU A 320 6.71 10.77 -0.76
C GLU A 320 8.08 11.23 -1.27
N TRP A 321 8.16 12.13 -2.26
CA TRP A 321 9.44 12.72 -2.69
C TRP A 321 10.13 13.54 -1.59
N MET A 322 9.35 13.99 -0.59
CA MET A 322 9.85 14.76 0.53
C MET A 322 10.41 13.90 1.66
N TYR A 323 10.16 12.58 1.67
CA TYR A 323 10.50 11.70 2.77
C TYR A 323 11.52 10.64 2.33
N ASP A 324 12.52 10.41 3.17
CA ASP A 324 13.52 9.35 2.99
C ASP A 324 13.52 8.49 4.24
N TYR A 325 13.08 7.24 4.12
CA TYR A 325 12.98 6.30 5.24
C TYR A 325 14.27 5.48 5.45
N ASN A 326 15.30 5.67 4.62
CA ASN A 326 16.56 4.93 4.70
C ASN A 326 17.56 5.62 5.63
N CYS A 327 17.18 5.74 6.90
CA CYS A 327 18.00 6.38 7.93
C CYS A 327 18.26 5.42 9.08
N ASP A 328 19.53 5.08 9.30
CA ASP A 328 19.96 4.19 10.40
C ASP A 328 19.89 4.83 11.80
N THR A 329 19.57 6.12 11.87
CA THR A 329 19.54 6.88 13.12
C THR A 329 18.17 7.53 13.33
N SER A 330 17.73 7.56 14.59
CA SER A 330 16.54 8.31 15.02
C SER A 330 16.48 9.71 14.39
N PRO A 331 15.34 10.15 13.83
CA PRO A 331 14.01 9.52 13.92
C PRO A 331 13.74 8.41 12.87
N PHE A 332 14.77 7.89 12.21
CA PHE A 332 14.70 6.87 11.15
C PHE A 332 14.01 7.33 9.87
N PHE A 333 13.92 8.64 9.68
CA PHE A 333 13.56 9.25 8.40
C PHE A 333 14.17 10.66 8.29
N LYS A 334 14.26 11.18 7.06
CA LYS A 334 14.49 12.60 6.76
C LYS A 334 13.30 13.18 6.02
N ALA A 335 13.02 14.46 6.24
CA ALA A 335 11.99 15.19 5.52
C ALA A 335 12.57 16.49 4.95
N SER A 336 12.28 16.79 3.69
CA SER A 336 12.67 18.03 3.02
C SER A 336 11.57 18.51 2.07
N THR A 337 10.90 19.61 2.41
CA THR A 337 9.84 20.18 1.57
C THR A 337 10.35 20.80 0.27
N ASN A 338 11.68 20.97 0.14
CA ASN A 338 12.34 21.39 -1.09
C ASN A 338 12.36 20.27 -2.16
N ASN A 339 12.13 19.02 -1.75
CA ASN A 339 12.16 17.89 -2.67
C ASN A 339 10.79 17.58 -3.27
N TYR A 340 9.72 18.28 -2.87
CA TYR A 340 8.42 18.16 -3.51
C TYR A 340 8.55 18.50 -5.01
N PRO A 341 7.95 17.72 -5.92
CA PRO A 341 8.16 17.91 -7.36
C PRO A 341 7.76 19.33 -7.79
N THR A 342 8.60 19.93 -8.60
CA THR A 342 8.35 21.24 -9.21
C THR A 342 7.14 21.18 -10.14
N LYS A 343 6.57 22.34 -10.50
CA LYS A 343 5.44 22.40 -11.43
C LYS A 343 5.75 21.68 -12.75
N ASP A 344 6.98 21.80 -13.25
CA ASP A 344 7.39 21.17 -14.52
C ASP A 344 7.47 19.64 -14.41
N GLU A 345 8.00 19.12 -13.30
CA GLU A 345 8.03 17.67 -13.02
C GLU A 345 6.62 17.10 -12.87
N GLN A 346 5.73 17.81 -12.15
CA GLN A 346 4.34 17.42 -12.02
C GLN A 346 3.62 17.44 -13.38
N MET A 347 3.84 18.48 -14.19
CA MET A 347 3.24 18.59 -15.53
C MET A 347 3.71 17.49 -16.46
N TYR A 348 4.98 17.11 -16.40
CA TYR A 348 5.52 15.98 -17.14
C TYR A 348 4.86 14.66 -16.69
N PHE A 349 4.76 14.41 -15.39
CA PHE A 349 4.09 13.23 -14.85
C PHE A 349 2.62 13.17 -15.28
N ILE A 350 1.88 14.28 -15.13
CA ILE A 350 0.45 14.38 -15.50
C ILE A 350 0.27 14.11 -17.00
N LYS A 351 1.13 14.68 -17.85
CA LYS A 351 1.08 14.43 -19.30
C LYS A 351 1.20 12.94 -19.61
N THR A 352 2.18 12.27 -19.02
CA THR A 352 2.39 10.82 -19.22
C THR A 352 1.21 10.01 -18.70
N TYR A 353 0.75 10.29 -17.48
CA TYR A 353 -0.42 9.64 -16.88
C TYR A 353 -1.65 9.78 -17.79
N LEU A 354 -1.95 10.99 -18.26
CA LEU A 354 -3.12 11.25 -19.09
C LEU A 354 -3.03 10.51 -20.43
N SER A 355 -1.85 10.50 -21.05
CA SER A 355 -1.61 9.82 -22.33
C SER A 355 -1.83 8.30 -22.23
N GLU A 356 -1.43 7.69 -21.11
CA GLU A 356 -1.71 6.28 -20.85
C GLU A 356 -3.18 6.03 -20.47
N SER A 357 -3.80 6.96 -19.75
CA SER A 357 -5.14 6.78 -19.20
C SER A 357 -6.28 6.98 -20.21
N ASP A 358 -6.08 7.81 -21.24
CA ASP A 358 -7.10 8.16 -22.24
C ASP A 358 -6.49 8.29 -23.65
N SER A 359 -6.68 7.27 -24.48
CA SER A 359 -6.29 7.29 -25.89
C SER A 359 -6.99 8.39 -26.71
N GLY A 360 -8.06 8.99 -26.19
CA GLY A 360 -8.76 10.11 -26.79
C GLY A 360 -8.07 11.46 -26.59
N LEU A 361 -7.08 11.55 -25.69
CA LEU A 361 -6.39 12.80 -25.37
C LEU A 361 -5.74 13.46 -26.59
N GLU A 362 -5.15 12.66 -27.49
CA GLU A 362 -4.50 13.14 -28.71
C GLU A 362 -5.48 13.79 -29.70
N ASN A 363 -6.78 13.52 -29.58
CA ASN A 363 -7.81 14.12 -30.43
C ASN A 363 -8.26 15.50 -29.91
N LEU A 364 -7.85 15.90 -28.71
CA LEU A 364 -8.16 17.22 -28.15
C LEU A 364 -7.19 18.27 -28.68
N SER A 365 -7.66 19.52 -28.74
CA SER A 365 -6.80 20.66 -29.05
C SER A 365 -5.68 20.81 -28.00
N ASP A 366 -4.55 21.40 -28.38
CA ASP A 366 -3.45 21.67 -27.44
C ASP A 366 -3.90 22.53 -26.25
N GLU A 367 -4.84 23.45 -26.48
CA GLU A 367 -5.45 24.31 -25.45
C GLU A 367 -6.26 23.49 -24.44
N ASP A 368 -7.11 22.57 -24.91
CA ASP A 368 -7.91 21.69 -24.07
C ASP A 368 -7.03 20.71 -23.27
N GLN A 369 -6.00 20.15 -23.90
CA GLN A 369 -5.03 19.30 -23.22
C GLN A 369 -4.29 20.08 -22.13
N GLN A 370 -3.88 21.33 -22.40
CA GLN A 370 -3.21 22.15 -21.40
C GLN A 370 -4.13 22.48 -20.23
N LYS A 371 -5.39 22.82 -20.51
CA LYS A 371 -6.38 23.09 -19.47
C LYS A 371 -6.61 21.87 -18.58
N LEU A 372 -6.76 20.68 -19.18
CA LEU A 372 -6.92 19.43 -18.43
C LEU A 372 -5.71 19.16 -17.51
N ARG A 373 -4.50 19.43 -17.97
CA ARG A 373 -3.27 19.30 -17.16
C ARG A 373 -3.24 20.29 -16.00
N GLU A 374 -3.61 21.56 -16.21
CA GLU A 374 -3.67 22.57 -15.15
C GLU A 374 -4.77 22.27 -14.11
N ASP A 375 -5.95 21.84 -14.56
CA ASP A 375 -7.04 21.43 -13.67
C ASP A 375 -6.63 20.23 -12.80
N MET A 376 -5.95 19.23 -13.41
CA MET A 376 -5.42 18.07 -12.70
C MET A 376 -4.28 18.43 -11.75
N LEU A 377 -3.45 19.45 -12.07
CA LEU A 377 -2.43 19.97 -11.16
C LEU A 377 -3.06 20.53 -9.88
N VAL A 378 -4.15 21.30 -10.00
CA VAL A 378 -4.90 21.84 -8.85
C VAL A 378 -5.53 20.71 -8.03
N GLU A 379 -6.16 19.73 -8.69
CA GLU A 379 -6.71 18.53 -8.06
C GLU A 379 -5.66 17.83 -7.20
N ILE A 380 -4.54 17.44 -7.80
CA ILE A 380 -3.48 16.66 -7.14
C ILE A 380 -2.93 17.40 -5.92
N ASN A 381 -2.57 18.68 -6.07
CA ASN A 381 -1.95 19.43 -4.97
C ASN A 381 -2.92 19.70 -3.82
N ARG A 382 -4.23 19.85 -4.09
CA ARG A 382 -5.22 19.93 -3.00
C ARG A 382 -5.34 18.59 -2.28
N PHE A 383 -5.36 17.48 -3.00
CA PHE A 383 -5.41 16.15 -2.39
C PHE A 383 -4.09 15.74 -1.69
N ALA A 384 -2.94 16.31 -2.06
CA ALA A 384 -1.69 16.15 -1.31
C ALA A 384 -1.81 16.66 0.15
N LEU A 385 -2.66 17.67 0.41
CA LEU A 385 -3.00 18.07 1.78
C LEU A 385 -3.65 16.91 2.56
N ALA A 386 -4.50 16.13 1.90
CA ALA A 386 -5.13 14.96 2.52
C ALA A 386 -4.13 13.85 2.81
N SER A 387 -3.13 13.64 1.95
CA SER A 387 -2.02 12.72 2.23
C SER A 387 -1.29 13.12 3.51
N HIS A 388 -0.89 14.39 3.65
CA HIS A 388 -0.26 14.87 4.88
C HIS A 388 -1.14 14.68 6.11
N PHE A 389 -2.42 15.03 6.01
CA PHE A 389 -3.34 14.92 7.13
C PHE A 389 -3.56 13.45 7.54
N PHE A 390 -3.79 12.57 6.56
CA PHE A 390 -4.01 11.15 6.74
C PHE A 390 -2.83 10.48 7.44
N TRP A 391 -1.62 10.61 6.88
CA TRP A 391 -0.42 9.97 7.43
C TRP A 391 0.05 10.64 8.73
N GLY A 392 -0.25 11.92 8.93
CA GLY A 392 -0.06 12.60 10.21
C GLY A 392 -0.88 11.96 11.33
N LEU A 393 -2.18 11.75 11.11
CA LEU A 393 -3.05 11.06 12.07
C LEU A 393 -2.65 9.60 12.29
N TRP A 394 -2.38 8.87 11.21
CA TRP A 394 -1.90 7.48 11.28
C TRP A 394 -0.66 7.40 12.18
N SER A 395 0.32 8.28 11.97
CA SER A 395 1.57 8.26 12.73
C SER A 395 1.37 8.59 14.21
N MET A 396 0.44 9.49 14.54
CA MET A 396 0.08 9.77 15.94
C MET A 396 -0.47 8.52 16.65
N ILE A 397 -1.25 7.69 15.96
CA ILE A 397 -1.77 6.42 16.50
C ILE A 397 -0.63 5.41 16.65
N GLN A 398 0.20 5.27 15.61
CA GLN A 398 1.33 4.33 15.62
C GLN A 398 2.32 4.60 16.75
N ALA A 399 2.50 5.86 17.14
CA ALA A 399 3.31 6.23 18.30
C ALA A 399 2.88 5.56 19.62
N LYS A 400 1.67 4.98 19.69
CA LYS A 400 1.15 4.26 20.86
C LYS A 400 1.03 2.76 20.69
N ILE A 401 0.80 2.27 19.46
CA ILE A 401 0.49 0.86 19.20
C ILE A 401 1.61 0.10 18.49
N SER A 402 2.52 0.79 17.80
CA SER A 402 3.57 0.14 17.04
C SER A 402 4.68 -0.39 17.96
N THR A 403 5.22 -1.55 17.60
CA THR A 403 6.42 -2.14 18.23
C THR A 403 7.71 -1.81 17.49
N ILE A 404 7.60 -1.02 16.42
CA ILE A 404 8.71 -0.75 15.51
C ILE A 404 9.39 0.52 15.94
N GLU A 405 10.71 0.48 15.96
CA GLU A 405 11.53 1.64 16.28
C GLU A 405 11.47 2.66 15.14
N PHE A 406 10.59 3.65 15.28
CA PHE A 406 10.41 4.74 14.33
C PHE A 406 9.97 6.01 15.06
N GLY A 407 10.44 7.17 14.62
CA GLY A 407 10.11 8.47 15.22
C GLY A 407 8.70 8.96 14.88
N TYR A 408 7.65 8.21 15.25
CA TYR A 408 6.27 8.46 14.83
C TYR A 408 5.74 9.87 15.14
N LEU A 409 6.03 10.43 16.31
CA LEU A 409 5.60 11.80 16.63
C LEU A 409 6.41 12.86 15.88
N ASP A 410 7.68 12.61 15.58
CA ASP A 410 8.49 13.48 14.71
C ASP A 410 7.95 13.47 13.28
N TYR A 411 7.59 12.29 12.78
CA TYR A 411 6.99 12.13 11.47
C TYR A 411 5.63 12.83 11.38
N ALA A 412 4.78 12.67 12.39
CA ALA A 412 3.50 13.39 12.46
C ALA A 412 3.72 14.92 12.41
N MET A 413 4.68 15.44 13.16
CA MET A 413 5.04 16.87 13.10
C MET A 413 5.52 17.28 11.71
N ALA A 414 6.34 16.46 11.04
CA ALA A 414 6.81 16.73 9.68
C ALA A 414 5.65 16.76 8.67
N ARG A 415 4.71 15.80 8.73
CA ARG A 415 3.53 15.76 7.85
C ARG A 415 2.64 16.98 8.08
N PHE A 416 2.34 17.36 9.32
CA PHE A 416 1.50 18.53 9.61
C PHE A 416 2.20 19.86 9.27
N SER A 417 3.52 19.96 9.45
CA SER A 417 4.29 21.13 8.99
C SER A 417 4.16 21.29 7.46
N ALA A 418 4.37 20.20 6.71
CA ALA A 418 4.21 20.20 5.26
C ALA A 418 2.76 20.51 4.82
N TYR A 419 1.74 20.00 5.53
CA TYR A 419 0.34 20.37 5.32
C TYR A 419 0.12 21.88 5.41
N PHE A 420 0.57 22.54 6.48
CA PHE A 420 0.36 23.97 6.65
C PHE A 420 1.18 24.81 5.66
N GLU A 421 2.40 24.38 5.33
CA GLU A 421 3.21 25.01 4.28
C GLU A 421 2.54 24.93 2.91
N LEU A 422 2.05 23.75 2.52
CA LEU A 422 1.35 23.54 1.25
C LEU A 422 0.03 24.30 1.21
N LYS A 423 -0.75 24.29 2.29
CA LYS A 423 -1.99 25.05 2.43
C LYS A 423 -1.75 26.54 2.18
N LYS A 424 -0.68 27.09 2.79
CA LYS A 424 -0.24 28.47 2.56
C LYS A 424 0.19 28.72 1.11
N LYS A 425 0.95 27.80 0.49
CA LYS A 425 1.36 27.90 -0.93
C LYS A 425 0.17 27.90 -1.89
N LEU A 426 -0.88 27.14 -1.57
CA LEU A 426 -2.11 27.05 -2.37
C LEU A 426 -3.10 28.20 -2.11
N GLY A 427 -2.94 28.94 -1.01
CA GLY A 427 -3.81 30.06 -0.65
C GLY A 427 -5.23 29.63 -0.26
N VAL A 428 -5.37 28.47 0.39
CA VAL A 428 -6.66 27.86 0.78
C VAL A 428 -6.84 27.70 2.29
#